data_AF-A0A8C9VRG2-F1
#
_entry.id   AF-A0A8C9VRG2-F1
#
_cell.length_a   1.000
_cell.length_b   1.000
_cell.length_c   1.000
_cell.angle_alpha   90.00
_cell.angle_beta   90.00
_cell.angle_gamma   90.00
#
_symmetry.space_group_name_H-M   'P 1'
#
loop_
_entity.id
_entity.type
_entity.pdbx_description
1 polymer ?
#
loop_
_entity_poly.entity_id
_entity_poly.type
_entity_poly.pdbx_seq_one_letter_code
_entity_poly.pdbx_strand_id
1 'polypeptide(L)'
;MDMKKCNIHVLLQAAEFLERREREAEHGYASVSLDQDRGAVCRRARERSRNLERNAQLRQCLEQLKQQVPLSSDSVRNTTLNLLRHARLHIKKLQEQDERARQLKERLRWEQRDLRRRLEQLQGTTERVRSDSLGSTMCSDKSDSDRGDQASQPYTRASFPSCHTSLQ
;
A
#
# COMPACT_ATOMS: atom_id res chain seq x y z
N MET A 1 44.70 49.83 80.03
CA MET A 1 43.35 49.24 80.02
C MET A 1 42.69 49.42 78.64
N ASP A 2 43.24 48.72 77.66
CA ASP A 2 42.65 47.77 76.71
C ASP A 2 41.19 47.91 76.18
N MET A 3 40.53 49.07 76.27
CA MET A 3 39.19 49.30 75.67
C MET A 3 39.16 49.14 74.14
N LYS A 4 40.28 49.45 73.46
CA LYS A 4 40.38 49.32 71.99
C LYS A 4 40.53 47.86 71.53
N LYS A 5 41.17 47.01 72.33
CA LYS A 5 41.36 45.59 72.01
C LYS A 5 40.05 44.79 72.14
N CYS A 6 39.21 45.16 73.12
CA CYS A 6 37.88 44.58 73.29
C CYS A 6 36.94 44.96 72.14
N ASN A 7 36.96 46.22 71.68
CA ASN A 7 36.15 46.67 70.54
C ASN A 7 36.53 45.97 69.23
N ILE A 8 37.84 45.78 68.99
CA ILE A 8 38.31 45.07 67.80
C ILE A 8 37.82 43.63 67.78
N HIS A 9 37.83 42.93 68.92
CA HIS A 9 37.29 41.56 69.01
C HIS A 9 35.79 41.50 68.72
N VAL A 10 35.00 42.45 69.23
CA VAL A 10 33.56 42.51 68.97
C VAL A 10 33.29 42.76 67.49
N LEU A 11 34.06 43.64 66.84
CA LEU A 11 33.92 43.93 65.42
C LEU A 11 34.33 42.74 64.54
N LEU A 12 35.38 42.02 64.90
CA LEU A 12 35.80 40.79 64.21
C LEU A 12 34.74 39.68 64.34
N GLN A 13 34.20 39.50 65.55
CA GLN A 13 33.13 38.52 65.80
C GLN A 13 31.85 38.88 65.04
N ALA A 14 31.51 40.17 64.95
CA ALA A 14 30.38 40.65 64.16
C ALA A 14 30.61 40.45 62.64
N ALA A 15 31.84 40.65 62.15
CA ALA A 15 32.20 40.41 60.76
C ALA A 15 32.10 38.92 60.40
N GLU A 16 32.60 38.01 61.24
CA GLU A 16 32.43 36.57 61.04
C GLU A 16 30.95 36.14 61.05
N PHE A 17 30.13 36.77 61.90
CA PHE A 17 28.69 36.50 61.95
C PHE A 17 27.98 36.95 60.67
N LEU A 18 28.33 38.13 60.13
CA LEU A 18 27.82 38.60 58.85
C LEU A 18 28.28 37.70 57.71
N GLU A 19 29.54 37.28 57.67
CA GLU A 19 30.04 36.34 56.65
C GLU A 19 29.37 34.96 56.73
N ARG A 20 29.07 34.44 57.93
CA ARG A 20 28.31 33.18 58.06
C ARG A 20 26.88 33.34 57.54
N ARG A 21 26.21 34.43 57.91
CA ARG A 21 24.87 34.76 57.42
C ARG A 21 24.85 34.98 55.90
N GLU A 22 25.90 35.57 55.33
CA GLU A 22 26.01 35.82 53.90
C GLU A 22 26.26 34.51 53.14
N ARG A 23 27.13 33.61 53.64
CA ARG A 23 27.28 32.25 53.08
C ARG A 23 26.01 31.40 53.20
N GLU A 24 25.28 31.51 54.31
CA GLU A 24 23.99 30.80 54.48
C GLU A 24 22.90 31.37 53.56
N ALA A 25 22.90 32.68 53.31
CA ALA A 25 22.01 33.33 52.36
C ALA A 25 22.33 32.95 50.91
N GLU A 26 23.59 32.67 50.58
CA GLU A 26 24.00 32.19 49.25
C GLU A 26 23.72 30.68 49.06
N HIS A 27 23.87 29.88 50.11
CA HIS A 27 23.74 28.41 50.03
C HIS A 27 22.37 27.85 50.40
N GLY A 28 21.44 28.68 50.91
CA GLY A 28 20.05 28.27 51.19
C GLY A 28 19.13 28.18 49.97
N TYR A 29 19.48 28.82 48.84
CA TYR A 29 18.63 28.89 47.64
C TYR A 29 19.12 28.02 46.46
N ALA A 30 20.35 27.50 46.51
CA ALA A 30 20.91 26.72 45.40
C ALA A 30 20.34 25.30 45.31
N SER A 31 20.02 24.63 46.43
CA SER A 31 19.47 23.26 46.41
C SER A 31 17.99 23.23 46.00
N VAL A 32 17.18 24.15 46.53
CA VAL A 32 15.72 24.19 46.27
C VAL A 32 15.39 24.63 44.83
N SER A 33 16.21 25.53 44.25
CA SER A 33 15.96 26.04 42.88
C SER A 33 16.41 25.07 41.79
N LEU A 34 17.51 24.34 42.01
CA LEU A 34 18.00 23.35 41.05
C LEU A 34 17.08 22.13 40.95
N ASP A 35 16.36 21.74 42.01
CA ASP A 35 15.46 20.57 41.95
C ASP A 35 14.17 20.87 41.16
N GLN A 36 13.62 22.09 41.26
CA GLN A 36 12.48 22.50 40.43
C GLN A 36 12.88 22.72 38.96
N ASP A 37 14.03 23.34 38.70
CA ASP A 37 14.48 23.58 37.33
C ASP A 37 15.04 22.31 36.67
N ARG A 38 15.75 21.42 37.40
CA ARG A 38 16.13 20.08 36.91
C ARG A 38 14.92 19.22 36.58
N GLY A 39 13.85 19.28 37.38
CA GLY A 39 12.60 18.59 37.08
C GLY A 39 11.97 19.06 35.76
N ALA A 40 11.94 20.38 35.54
CA ALA A 40 11.44 20.98 34.30
C ALA A 40 12.35 20.67 33.09
N VAL A 41 13.68 20.76 33.26
CA VAL A 41 14.67 20.43 32.24
C VAL A 41 14.62 18.95 31.86
N CYS A 42 14.55 18.04 32.84
CA CYS A 42 14.36 16.60 32.60
C CYS A 42 13.03 16.30 31.89
N ARG A 43 11.94 16.98 32.27
CA ARG A 43 10.65 16.82 31.59
C ARG A 43 10.71 17.28 30.13
N ARG A 44 11.28 18.46 29.86
CA ARG A 44 11.49 19.00 28.52
C ARG A 44 12.42 18.11 27.69
N ALA A 45 13.47 17.55 28.28
CA ALA A 45 14.37 16.61 27.62
C ALA A 45 13.67 15.31 27.22
N ARG A 46 12.84 14.74 28.11
CA ARG A 46 12.00 13.56 27.81
C ARG A 46 11.00 13.85 26.69
N GLU A 47 10.38 15.02 26.70
CA GLU A 47 9.45 15.44 25.66
C GLU A 47 10.15 15.64 24.31
N ARG A 48 11.35 16.24 24.30
CA ARG A 48 12.19 16.31 23.10
C ARG A 48 12.55 14.92 22.57
N SER A 49 12.97 13.98 23.43
CA SER A 49 13.25 12.59 23.03
C SER A 49 12.03 11.93 22.38
N ARG A 50 10.86 12.01 23.01
CA ARG A 50 9.60 11.49 22.46
C ARG A 50 9.25 12.09 21.10
N ASN A 51 9.48 13.40 20.92
CA ASN A 51 9.24 14.07 19.64
C ASN A 51 10.25 13.64 18.56
N LEU A 52 11.52 13.42 18.92
CA LEU A 52 12.53 12.87 18.02
C LEU A 52 12.17 11.44 17.60
N GLU A 53 11.76 10.59 18.54
CA GLU A 53 11.29 9.22 18.28
C GLU A 53 10.10 9.20 17.33
N ARG A 54 9.08 10.05 17.59
CA ARG A 54 7.92 10.20 16.68
C ARG A 54 8.32 10.67 15.29
N ASN A 55 9.27 11.61 15.19
CA ASN A 55 9.76 12.10 13.90
C ASN A 55 10.53 11.01 13.14
N ALA A 56 11.30 10.16 13.83
CA ALA A 56 11.98 9.02 13.22
C ALA A 56 10.97 8.00 12.69
N GLN A 57 9.94 7.67 13.49
CA GLN A 57 8.84 6.80 13.07
C GLN A 57 8.10 7.36 11.85
N LEU A 58 7.79 8.65 11.84
CA LEU A 58 7.13 9.30 10.70
C LEU A 58 7.97 9.17 9.42
N ARG A 59 9.29 9.41 9.51
CA ARG A 59 10.20 9.24 8.36
C ARG A 59 10.16 7.81 7.84
N GLN A 60 10.23 6.82 8.72
CA GLN A 60 10.14 5.40 8.36
C GLN A 60 8.81 5.08 7.66
N CYS A 61 7.68 5.53 8.20
CA CYS A 61 6.36 5.32 7.58
C CYS A 61 6.27 5.96 6.18
N LEU A 62 6.83 7.16 6.00
CA LEU A 62 6.84 7.82 4.70
C LEU A 62 7.76 7.11 3.70
N GLU A 63 8.90 6.58 4.16
CA GLU A 63 9.81 5.75 3.34
C GLU A 63 9.10 4.50 2.80
N GLN A 64 8.40 3.78 3.68
CA GLN A 64 7.61 2.60 3.31
C GLN A 64 6.51 2.94 2.31
N LEU A 65 5.83 4.08 2.51
CA LEU A 65 4.78 4.53 1.60
C LEU A 65 5.35 4.84 0.20
N LYS A 66 6.55 5.41 0.10
CA LYS A 66 7.19 5.67 -1.20
C LYS A 66 7.51 4.39 -1.97
N GLN A 67 7.81 3.29 -1.28
CA GLN A 67 8.09 2.00 -1.92
C GLN A 67 6.82 1.35 -2.50
N GLN A 68 5.65 1.62 -1.91
CA GLN A 68 4.38 1.02 -2.33
C GLN A 68 3.66 1.84 -3.41
N VAL A 69 3.88 3.15 -3.44
CA VAL A 69 3.21 4.03 -4.41
C VAL A 69 4.06 4.11 -5.68
N PRO A 70 3.48 3.94 -6.88
CA PRO A 70 4.18 4.19 -8.13
C PRO A 70 4.47 5.69 -8.24
N LEU A 71 5.65 6.10 -7.78
CA LEU A 71 6.16 7.45 -7.90
C LEU A 71 7.30 7.41 -8.92
N SER A 72 7.22 8.25 -9.94
CA SER A 72 8.38 8.50 -10.79
C SER A 72 9.49 9.06 -9.91
N SER A 73 10.65 8.40 -9.90
CA SER A 73 11.87 8.83 -9.20
C SER A 73 12.33 10.24 -9.60
N ASP A 74 11.77 10.80 -10.67
CA ASP A 74 12.07 12.13 -11.21
C ASP A 74 11.40 13.29 -10.47
N SER A 75 10.66 13.01 -9.39
CA SER A 75 10.01 14.07 -8.62
C SER A 75 11.02 14.77 -7.70
N VAL A 76 11.72 15.77 -8.25
CA VAL A 76 12.46 16.79 -7.50
C VAL A 76 11.54 17.53 -6.49
N ARG A 77 10.21 17.35 -6.57
CA ARG A 77 9.16 17.85 -5.67
C ARG A 77 8.45 16.74 -4.86
N ASN A 78 9.19 15.79 -4.32
CA ASN A 78 8.60 14.79 -3.42
C ASN A 78 8.26 15.39 -2.04
N THR A 79 7.19 16.19 -1.99
CA THR A 79 6.60 16.68 -0.74
C THR A 79 5.69 15.62 -0.13
N THR A 80 5.54 15.61 1.20
CA THR A 80 4.64 14.68 1.91
C THR A 80 3.20 14.74 1.38
N LEU A 81 2.73 15.93 0.99
CA LEU A 81 1.38 16.11 0.45
C LEU A 81 1.20 15.40 -0.91
N ASN A 82 2.17 15.53 -1.82
CA ASN A 82 2.11 14.85 -3.12
C ASN A 82 2.10 13.34 -2.94
N LEU A 83 2.95 12.80 -2.06
CA LEU A 83 2.97 11.37 -1.73
C LEU A 83 1.60 10.87 -1.28
N LEU A 84 0.96 11.57 -0.35
CA LEU A 84 -0.37 11.21 0.15
C LEU A 84 -1.45 11.30 -0.93
N ARG A 85 -1.36 12.28 -1.84
CA ARG A 85 -2.28 12.41 -2.98
C ARG A 85 -2.15 11.23 -3.94
N HIS A 86 -0.92 10.87 -4.32
CA HIS A 86 -0.65 9.73 -5.20
C HIS A 86 -1.04 8.40 -4.54
N ALA A 87 -0.79 8.22 -3.24
CA ALA A 87 -1.24 7.04 -2.51
C ALA A 87 -2.75 6.86 -2.58
N ARG A 88 -3.53 7.92 -2.33
CA ARG A 88 -5.00 7.89 -2.43
C ARG A 88 -5.47 7.52 -3.84
N LEU A 89 -4.82 8.07 -4.86
CA LEU A 89 -5.14 7.74 -6.26
C LEU A 89 -4.77 6.29 -6.59
N HIS A 90 -3.64 5.81 -6.10
CA HIS A 90 -3.19 4.44 -6.32
C HIS A 90 -4.15 3.42 -5.71
N ILE A 91 -4.61 3.65 -4.48
CA ILE A 91 -5.62 2.81 -3.82
C ILE A 91 -6.89 2.73 -4.68
N LYS A 92 -7.41 3.88 -5.16
CA LYS A 92 -8.59 3.91 -6.03
C LYS A 92 -8.37 3.12 -7.33
N LYS A 93 -7.21 3.27 -7.95
CA LYS A 93 -6.85 2.54 -9.17
C LYS A 93 -6.79 1.03 -8.94
N LEU A 94 -6.18 0.59 -7.83
CA LEU A 94 -6.12 -0.82 -7.46
C LEU A 94 -7.52 -1.41 -7.21
N GLN A 95 -8.38 -0.67 -6.52
CA GLN A 95 -9.77 -1.08 -6.27
C GLN A 95 -10.55 -1.27 -7.57
N GLU A 96 -10.41 -0.33 -8.52
CA GLU A 96 -11.05 -0.45 -9.83
C GLU A 96 -10.50 -1.62 -10.65
N GLN A 97 -9.19 -1.86 -10.59
CA GLN A 97 -8.58 -3.01 -11.26
C GLN A 97 -9.06 -4.34 -10.67
N ASP A 98 -9.16 -4.43 -9.35
CA ASP A 98 -9.68 -5.62 -8.67
C ASP A 98 -11.14 -5.90 -9.05
N GLU A 99 -11.97 -4.85 -9.09
CA GLU A 99 -13.36 -4.95 -9.54
C GLU A 99 -13.46 -5.48 -10.99
N ARG A 100 -12.71 -4.89 -11.92
CA ARG A 100 -12.69 -5.34 -13.32
C ARG A 100 -12.19 -6.78 -13.46
N ALA A 101 -11.14 -7.15 -12.72
CA ALA A 101 -10.61 -8.51 -12.71
C ALA A 101 -11.63 -9.52 -12.17
N ARG A 102 -12.38 -9.14 -11.13
CA ARG A 102 -13.44 -9.96 -10.56
C ARG A 102 -14.56 -10.22 -11.56
N GLN A 103 -15.05 -9.17 -12.23
CA GLN A 103 -16.08 -9.28 -13.26
C GLN A 103 -15.63 -10.16 -14.44
N LEU A 104 -14.38 -9.99 -14.90
CA LEU A 104 -13.81 -10.83 -15.94
C LEU A 104 -13.76 -12.30 -15.51
N LYS A 105 -13.30 -12.57 -14.29
CA LYS A 105 -13.25 -13.92 -13.73
C LYS A 105 -14.63 -14.55 -13.63
N GLU A 106 -15.64 -13.79 -13.24
CA GLU A 106 -17.03 -14.25 -13.20
C GLU A 106 -17.56 -14.59 -14.60
N ARG A 107 -17.33 -13.73 -15.58
CA ARG A 107 -17.71 -14.00 -16.98
C ARG A 107 -17.07 -15.28 -17.49
N LEU A 108 -15.77 -15.45 -17.29
CA LEU A 108 -15.05 -16.66 -17.70
C LEU A 108 -15.56 -17.92 -16.95
N ARG A 109 -15.93 -17.80 -15.66
CA ARG A 109 -16.56 -18.89 -14.92
C ARG A 109 -17.95 -19.25 -15.45
N TRP A 110 -18.71 -18.27 -15.95
CA TRP A 110 -19.98 -18.51 -16.63
C TRP A 110 -19.76 -19.23 -17.96
N GLU A 111 -18.84 -18.74 -18.78
CA GLU A 111 -18.46 -19.38 -20.06
C GLU A 111 -17.96 -20.81 -19.84
N GLN A 112 -17.08 -21.05 -18.86
CA GLN A 112 -16.59 -22.38 -18.53
C GLN A 112 -17.73 -23.34 -18.15
N ARG A 113 -18.71 -22.88 -17.36
CA ARG A 113 -19.88 -23.70 -16.99
C ARG A 113 -20.78 -23.97 -18.19
N ASP A 114 -20.97 -22.99 -19.07
CA ASP A 114 -21.77 -23.18 -20.28
C ASP A 114 -21.13 -24.19 -21.23
N LEU A 115 -19.83 -24.04 -21.49
CA LEU A 115 -19.08 -24.98 -22.32
C LEU A 115 -19.08 -26.40 -21.75
N ARG A 116 -18.96 -26.55 -20.41
CA ARG A 116 -19.07 -27.86 -19.75
C ARG A 116 -20.45 -28.50 -19.97
N ARG A 117 -21.55 -27.74 -19.79
CA ARG A 117 -22.89 -28.27 -20.08
C ARG A 117 -23.07 -28.67 -21.54
N ARG A 118 -22.53 -27.89 -22.49
CA ARG A 118 -22.59 -28.24 -23.92
C ARG A 118 -21.80 -29.51 -24.23
N LEU A 119 -20.62 -29.68 -23.62
CA LEU A 119 -19.83 -30.90 -23.74
C LEU A 119 -20.58 -32.10 -23.17
N GLU A 120 -21.17 -31.97 -21.98
CA GLU A 120 -21.99 -33.02 -21.36
C GLU A 120 -23.20 -33.39 -22.23
N GLN A 121 -23.85 -32.41 -22.87
CA GLN A 121 -24.95 -32.67 -23.81
C GLN A 121 -24.48 -33.45 -25.05
N LEU A 122 -23.37 -33.05 -25.66
CA LEU A 122 -22.81 -33.73 -26.85
C LEU A 122 -22.26 -35.13 -26.52
N GLN A 123 -21.66 -35.30 -25.34
CA GLN A 123 -21.23 -36.61 -24.85
C GLN A 123 -22.43 -37.50 -24.51
N GLY A 124 -23.44 -36.97 -23.81
CA GLY A 124 -24.65 -37.70 -23.45
C GLY A 124 -25.58 -38.02 -24.61
N THR A 125 -25.48 -37.32 -25.75
CA THR A 125 -26.10 -37.76 -27.02
C THR A 125 -25.23 -38.79 -27.73
N THR A 126 -23.90 -38.64 -27.72
CA THR A 126 -22.98 -39.60 -28.35
C THR A 126 -22.97 -40.95 -27.64
N GLU A 127 -22.95 -41.01 -26.31
CA GLU A 127 -22.99 -42.26 -25.55
C GLU A 127 -24.34 -42.97 -25.68
N ARG A 128 -25.44 -42.20 -25.78
CA ARG A 128 -26.78 -42.74 -26.07
C ARG A 128 -27.01 -43.16 -27.52
N VAL A 129 -26.12 -42.81 -28.45
CA VAL A 129 -26.17 -43.22 -29.87
C VAL A 129 -25.16 -44.33 -30.18
N ARG A 130 -24.15 -44.51 -29.31
CA ARG A 130 -23.15 -45.59 -29.41
C ARG A 130 -23.52 -46.87 -28.66
N SER A 131 -24.43 -46.79 -27.69
CA SER A 131 -24.83 -47.95 -26.87
C SER A 131 -25.82 -48.88 -27.60
N ASP A 132 -26.35 -48.44 -28.73
CA ASP A 132 -27.49 -49.00 -29.46
C ASP A 132 -27.10 -49.50 -30.86
N SER A 133 -25.80 -49.52 -31.21
CA SER A 133 -25.32 -50.16 -32.44
C SER A 133 -23.89 -50.69 -32.34
N LEU A 134 -23.69 -51.69 -31.49
CA LEU A 134 -22.62 -52.68 -31.68
C LEU A 134 -23.26 -53.99 -32.15
N GLY A 135 -23.67 -54.04 -33.43
CA GLY A 135 -24.28 -55.24 -33.98
C GLY A 135 -24.78 -55.08 -35.42
N SER A 136 -23.94 -54.64 -36.35
CA SER A 136 -24.24 -54.84 -37.78
C SER A 136 -22.98 -55.11 -38.57
N THR A 137 -22.90 -56.38 -38.93
CA THR A 137 -22.01 -57.09 -39.83
C THR A 137 -22.02 -56.56 -41.27
N MET A 138 -20.85 -56.69 -41.92
CA MET A 138 -20.57 -56.75 -43.36
C MET A 138 -20.65 -55.46 -44.19
N CYS A 139 -19.45 -54.91 -44.43
CA CYS A 139 -19.09 -54.17 -45.63
C CYS A 139 -19.40 -55.01 -46.88
N SER A 140 -20.27 -54.51 -47.75
CA SER A 140 -20.46 -55.02 -49.11
C SER A 140 -20.34 -53.87 -50.10
N ASP A 141 -19.12 -53.74 -50.61
CA ASP A 141 -18.74 -53.53 -52.02
C ASP A 141 -19.88 -53.16 -52.98
N LYS A 142 -19.90 -51.91 -53.50
CA LYS A 142 -20.44 -51.53 -54.81
C LYS A 142 -19.75 -50.30 -55.40
N SER A 143 -18.81 -50.60 -56.30
CA SER A 143 -18.71 -50.10 -57.67
C SER A 143 -18.67 -48.59 -57.93
N ASP A 144 -17.46 -48.15 -58.28
CA ASP A 144 -17.12 -46.95 -59.04
C ASP A 144 -17.86 -46.94 -60.39
N SER A 145 -18.59 -45.86 -60.68
CA SER A 145 -19.27 -45.67 -61.97
C SER A 145 -19.16 -44.22 -62.39
N ASP A 146 -18.19 -43.99 -63.26
CA ASP A 146 -17.85 -42.76 -63.96
C ASP A 146 -18.95 -42.38 -64.98
N ARG A 147 -19.48 -41.16 -64.85
CA ARG A 147 -20.19 -40.46 -65.93
C ARG A 147 -20.29 -38.97 -65.62
N GLY A 148 -19.46 -38.19 -66.29
CA GLY A 148 -19.70 -36.75 -66.44
C GLY A 148 -20.96 -36.48 -67.28
N ASP A 149 -21.67 -35.41 -66.94
CA ASP A 149 -22.13 -34.46 -67.93
C ASP A 149 -22.52 -33.11 -67.28
N GLN A 150 -22.38 -32.07 -68.09
CA GLN A 150 -22.43 -30.65 -67.80
C GLN A 150 -23.85 -30.15 -67.51
N ALA A 151 -23.97 -29.04 -66.75
CA ALA A 151 -24.47 -27.74 -67.27
C ALA A 151 -25.08 -26.84 -66.17
N SER A 152 -24.74 -25.54 -66.28
CA SER A 152 -25.54 -24.35 -65.94
C SER A 152 -25.44 -23.75 -64.52
N GLN A 153 -24.76 -22.59 -64.46
CA GLN A 153 -24.73 -21.57 -63.37
C GLN A 153 -26.03 -20.72 -63.35
N PRO A 154 -26.13 -19.52 -62.69
CA PRO A 154 -25.36 -18.79 -61.65
C PRO A 154 -26.27 -18.16 -60.53
N TYR A 155 -25.85 -17.06 -59.89
CA TYR A 155 -26.54 -16.10 -58.96
C TYR A 155 -26.66 -16.52 -57.47
N THR A 156 -26.34 -15.73 -56.43
CA THR A 156 -26.20 -14.27 -56.23
C THR A 156 -25.12 -13.90 -55.21
N ARG A 157 -24.59 -12.69 -55.42
CA ARG A 157 -23.66 -11.89 -54.62
C ARG A 157 -24.27 -11.44 -53.28
N ALA A 158 -23.52 -11.53 -52.18
CA ALA A 158 -23.73 -10.73 -50.98
C ALA A 158 -22.43 -10.06 -50.56
N SER A 159 -22.45 -8.72 -50.59
CA SER A 159 -21.39 -7.81 -50.17
C SER A 159 -20.98 -8.03 -48.72
N PHE A 160 -19.66 -8.08 -48.47
CA PHE A 160 -19.09 -7.78 -47.16
C PHE A 160 -18.80 -6.28 -47.07
N PRO A 161 -19.27 -5.55 -46.04
CA PRO A 161 -18.76 -4.22 -45.76
C PRO A 161 -17.43 -4.34 -45.01
N SER A 162 -16.38 -3.80 -45.64
CA SER A 162 -15.11 -3.46 -45.02
C SER A 162 -15.27 -2.16 -44.26
N CYS A 163 -14.96 -2.14 -42.96
CA CYS A 163 -14.71 -0.90 -42.23
C CYS A 163 -13.43 -1.06 -41.41
N HIS A 164 -12.36 -0.49 -41.95
CA HIS A 164 -11.17 -0.06 -41.23
C HIS A 164 -11.57 0.96 -40.17
N THR A 165 -11.12 0.80 -38.92
CA THR A 165 -11.01 1.91 -37.98
C THR A 165 -9.53 2.21 -37.74
N SER A 166 -9.10 3.30 -38.37
CA SER A 166 -7.85 3.99 -38.04
C SER A 166 -8.10 4.79 -36.76
N LEU A 167 -7.21 4.67 -35.77
CA LEU A 167 -7.12 5.62 -34.66
C LEU A 167 -5.67 6.11 -34.59
N GLN A 168 -5.51 7.40 -34.85
CA GLN A 168 -4.47 8.26 -34.31
C GLN A 168 -5.08 9.06 -33.15
#